data_AF-A0A849IKZ2-F1
#
_entry.id   AF-A0A849IKZ2-F1
#
_cell.length_a   1.000
_cell.length_b   1.000
_cell.length_c   1.000
_cell.angle_alpha   90.00
_cell.angle_beta   90.00
_cell.angle_gamma   90.00
#
_symmetry.space_group_name_H-M   'P 1'
#
loop_
_entity.id
_entity.type
_entity.pdbx_description
1 polymer ?
#
loop_
_entity_poly.entity_id
_entity_poly.type
_entity_poly.pdbx_seq_one_letter_code
_entity_poly.pdbx_strand_id
1 'polypeptide(L)'
;MTVFERLEDLPPDCAALFEDASARSFFLSLPWFSNLLRRGLQEEAAPRCFVSHSQGRCSGVLLMMQVPRTNHLMSLANYYSSLYMPLVREEGVLQELAGQVAKEKWAQIDLHPMDADSPLFEKTAEAFRKAGMFVFPYFCFGNWYLKVEGRSYEEYFSSLPSKLKNTLKRKKKQLESMDGIRLEIVTGGDELESAIESYVKVYNSSWKTPEPHPEFMPGLIRTCAALGWLRLGVIRMGEEAIAAQLWIVKDGIASIYKLAY
;
A
#
# COMPACT_ATOMS: atom_id res chain seq x y z
N MET A 1 -27.39 -4.89 4.86
CA MET A 1 -25.94 -4.77 5.09
C MET A 1 -25.42 -6.13 5.52
N THR A 2 -24.29 -6.56 4.98
CA THR A 2 -23.76 -7.92 5.19
C THR A 2 -22.31 -7.82 5.63
N VAL A 3 -21.89 -8.70 6.53
CA VAL A 3 -20.49 -8.82 6.97
C VAL A 3 -19.94 -10.13 6.41
N PHE A 4 -18.80 -10.04 5.72
CA PHE A 4 -18.11 -11.20 5.18
C PHE A 4 -16.78 -11.39 5.92
N GLU A 5 -16.40 -12.65 6.15
CA GLU A 5 -15.15 -13.01 6.82
C GLU A 5 -14.01 -13.24 5.84
N ARG A 6 -14.26 -13.16 4.54
CA ARG A 6 -13.28 -13.36 3.47
C ARG A 6 -13.52 -12.35 2.37
N LEU A 7 -12.44 -11.85 1.79
CA LEU A 7 -12.50 -10.89 0.69
C LEU A 7 -13.07 -11.53 -0.58
N GLU A 8 -12.79 -12.83 -0.79
CA GLU A 8 -13.28 -13.61 -1.92
C GLU A 8 -14.80 -13.84 -1.91
N ASP A 9 -15.45 -13.66 -0.76
CA ASP A 9 -16.89 -13.88 -0.62
C ASP A 9 -17.69 -12.58 -0.85
N LEU A 10 -17.00 -11.46 -1.13
CA LEU A 10 -17.66 -10.21 -1.47
C LEU A 10 -18.50 -10.34 -2.75
N PRO A 11 -19.67 -9.68 -2.82
CA PRO A 11 -20.49 -9.66 -4.03
C PRO A 11 -19.67 -9.14 -5.24
N PRO A 12 -19.80 -9.74 -6.44
CA PRO A 12 -18.99 -9.38 -7.60
C PRO A 12 -19.08 -7.89 -7.99
N ASP A 13 -20.22 -7.25 -7.76
CA ASP A 13 -20.45 -5.83 -8.07
C ASP A 13 -19.72 -4.87 -7.11
N CYS A 14 -19.19 -5.37 -5.99
CA CYS A 14 -18.28 -4.60 -5.14
C CYS A 14 -16.92 -4.36 -5.81
N ALA A 15 -16.53 -5.13 -6.84
CA ALA A 15 -15.25 -4.96 -7.54
C ALA A 15 -15.07 -3.53 -8.08
N ALA A 16 -16.14 -2.92 -8.59
CA ALA A 16 -16.12 -1.56 -9.11
C ALA A 16 -15.72 -0.52 -8.05
N LEU A 17 -16.05 -0.73 -6.77
CA LEU A 17 -15.61 0.16 -5.68
C LEU A 17 -14.08 0.14 -5.50
N PHE A 18 -13.46 -1.04 -5.66
CA PHE A 18 -12.00 -1.18 -5.59
C PHE A 18 -11.33 -0.57 -6.81
N GLU A 19 -11.91 -0.74 -7.99
CA GLU A 19 -11.40 -0.12 -9.23
C GLU A 19 -11.39 1.41 -9.11
N ASP A 20 -12.54 2.00 -8.73
CA ASP A 20 -12.71 3.44 -8.52
C ASP A 20 -11.73 3.97 -7.47
N ALA A 21 -11.60 3.28 -6.33
CA ALA A 21 -10.69 3.68 -5.26
C ALA A 21 -9.21 3.50 -5.64
N SER A 22 -8.89 2.50 -6.46
CA SER A 22 -7.51 2.21 -6.88
C SER A 22 -6.91 3.37 -7.68
N ALA A 23 -7.74 4.18 -8.34
CA ALA A 23 -7.30 5.37 -9.07
C ALA A 23 -6.66 6.44 -8.15
N ARG A 24 -7.06 6.46 -6.87
CA ARG A 24 -6.44 7.33 -5.86
C ARG A 24 -5.13 6.74 -5.33
N SER A 25 -5.11 5.43 -5.12
CA SER A 25 -3.94 4.73 -4.59
C SER A 25 -4.05 3.23 -4.77
N PHE A 26 -2.94 2.58 -5.13
CA PHE A 26 -2.90 1.12 -5.22
C PHE A 26 -3.16 0.44 -3.87
N PHE A 27 -2.95 1.13 -2.73
CA PHE A 27 -3.28 0.62 -1.39
C PHE A 27 -4.78 0.35 -1.20
N LEU A 28 -5.64 0.91 -2.05
CA LEU A 28 -7.09 0.70 -1.99
C LEU A 28 -7.58 -0.34 -3.01
N SER A 29 -6.66 -0.97 -3.73
CA SER A 29 -7.00 -1.93 -4.80
C SER A 29 -7.28 -3.32 -4.26
N LEU A 30 -8.13 -4.08 -4.97
CA LEU A 30 -8.39 -5.47 -4.63
C LEU A 30 -7.10 -6.33 -4.62
N PRO A 31 -6.19 -6.22 -5.61
CA PRO A 31 -4.92 -6.96 -5.59
C PRO A 31 -4.04 -6.67 -4.38
N TRP A 32 -4.05 -5.43 -3.87
CA TRP A 32 -3.34 -5.05 -2.65
C TRP A 32 -3.89 -5.80 -1.43
N PHE A 33 -5.20 -5.68 -1.18
CA PHE A 33 -5.83 -6.34 -0.04
C PHE A 33 -5.72 -7.86 -0.12
N SER A 34 -5.85 -8.45 -1.32
CA SER A 34 -5.63 -9.88 -1.53
C SER A 34 -4.20 -10.31 -1.18
N ASN A 35 -3.17 -9.55 -1.57
CA ASN A 35 -1.79 -9.88 -1.22
C ASN A 35 -1.54 -9.72 0.27
N LEU A 36 -2.07 -8.64 0.89
CA LEU A 36 -1.95 -8.38 2.31
C LEU A 36 -2.57 -9.52 3.13
N LEU A 37 -3.80 -9.91 2.84
CA LEU A 37 -4.49 -11.02 3.52
C LEU A 37 -3.75 -12.35 3.42
N ARG A 38 -3.24 -12.67 2.23
CA ARG A 38 -2.61 -13.97 1.97
C ARG A 38 -1.20 -14.08 2.53
N ARG A 39 -0.48 -12.96 2.62
CA ARG A 39 0.99 -13.01 2.79
C ARG A 39 1.54 -12.00 3.78
N GLY A 40 0.76 -11.00 4.20
CA GLY A 40 1.23 -9.86 4.99
C GLY A 40 0.56 -9.70 6.35
N LEU A 41 -0.22 -10.69 6.80
CA LEU A 41 -0.84 -10.69 8.12
C LEU A 41 -0.39 -11.90 8.94
N GLN A 42 -0.61 -11.86 10.25
CA GLN A 42 -0.41 -13.00 11.14
C GLN A 42 -1.51 -14.06 10.88
N GLU A 43 -1.21 -15.33 11.17
CA GLU A 43 -2.13 -16.45 10.89
C GLU A 43 -3.49 -16.31 11.59
N GLU A 44 -3.54 -15.67 12.75
CA GLU A 44 -4.76 -15.48 13.53
C GLU A 44 -5.55 -14.23 13.14
N ALA A 45 -5.10 -13.46 12.14
CA ALA A 45 -5.82 -12.28 11.66
C ALA A 45 -7.22 -12.67 11.14
N ALA A 46 -8.26 -12.04 11.69
CA ALA A 46 -9.64 -12.31 11.32
C ALA A 46 -10.22 -11.12 10.55
N PRO A 47 -10.24 -11.15 9.20
CA PRO A 47 -10.80 -10.08 8.40
C PRO A 47 -12.32 -9.95 8.58
N ARG A 48 -12.79 -8.70 8.47
CA ARG A 48 -14.19 -8.29 8.65
C ARG A 48 -14.54 -7.30 7.55
N CYS A 49 -15.29 -7.76 6.54
CA CYS A 49 -15.65 -6.95 5.38
C CYS A 49 -17.10 -6.49 5.53
N PHE A 50 -17.30 -5.23 5.91
CA PHE A 50 -18.63 -4.63 6.07
C PHE A 50 -19.11 -4.07 4.74
N VAL A 51 -20.24 -4.54 4.23
CA VAL A 51 -20.74 -4.18 2.89
C VAL A 51 -22.13 -3.57 2.95
N SER A 52 -22.24 -2.30 2.56
CA SER A 52 -23.53 -1.63 2.32
C SER A 52 -23.99 -1.79 0.88
N HIS A 53 -25.32 -1.86 0.74
CA HIS A 53 -26.00 -1.99 -0.53
C HIS A 53 -27.03 -0.89 -0.67
N SER A 54 -27.07 -0.23 -1.83
CA SER A 54 -28.11 0.73 -2.21
C SER A 54 -28.74 0.27 -3.51
N GLN A 55 -30.08 0.23 -3.56
CA GLN A 55 -30.85 -0.23 -4.73
C GLN A 55 -30.40 -1.60 -5.28
N GLY A 56 -30.00 -2.51 -4.40
CA GLY A 56 -29.55 -3.86 -4.76
C GLY A 56 -28.12 -3.94 -5.32
N ARG A 57 -27.31 -2.88 -5.22
CA ARG A 57 -25.90 -2.86 -5.62
C ARG A 57 -24.98 -2.46 -4.47
N CYS A 58 -23.74 -2.95 -4.47
CA CYS A 58 -22.69 -2.51 -3.55
C CYS A 58 -22.52 -0.97 -3.63
N SER A 59 -22.75 -0.30 -2.50
CA SER A 59 -22.61 1.16 -2.34
C SER A 59 -21.42 1.55 -1.48
N GLY A 60 -20.95 0.64 -0.62
CA GLY A 60 -19.74 0.84 0.16
C GLY A 60 -19.19 -0.43 0.80
N VAL A 61 -17.86 -0.47 0.96
CA VAL A 61 -17.10 -1.52 1.61
C VAL A 61 -16.16 -0.89 2.64
N LEU A 62 -16.18 -1.40 3.87
CA LEU A 62 -15.20 -1.10 4.90
C LEU A 62 -14.46 -2.38 5.26
N LEU A 63 -13.16 -2.44 4.94
CA LEU A 63 -12.31 -3.60 5.17
C LEU A 63 -11.55 -3.45 6.48
N MET A 64 -11.95 -4.26 7.45
CA MET A 64 -11.38 -4.25 8.78
C MET A 64 -10.77 -5.61 9.10
N MET A 65 -10.05 -5.67 10.22
CA MET A 65 -9.45 -6.85 10.79
C MET A 65 -9.65 -6.81 12.29
N GLN A 66 -10.17 -7.90 12.86
CA GLN A 66 -10.19 -8.07 14.29
C GLN A 66 -8.80 -8.46 14.76
N VAL A 67 -8.31 -7.76 15.79
CA VAL A 67 -7.03 -8.07 16.42
C VAL A 67 -7.18 -9.37 17.23
N PRO A 68 -6.34 -10.40 16.99
CA PRO A 68 -6.51 -11.73 17.57
C PRO A 68 -6.66 -11.71 19.09
N ARG A 69 -7.65 -12.47 19.60
CA ARG A 69 -7.93 -12.62 21.04
C ARG A 69 -8.23 -11.31 21.78
N THR A 70 -8.61 -10.26 21.07
CA THR A 70 -9.04 -8.98 21.65
C THR A 70 -10.43 -8.57 21.14
N ASN A 71 -11.03 -7.59 21.79
CA ASN A 71 -12.23 -6.91 21.32
C ASN A 71 -11.89 -5.61 20.55
N HIS A 72 -10.78 -5.62 19.81
CA HIS A 72 -10.33 -4.48 19.02
C HIS A 72 -10.48 -4.78 17.53
N LEU A 73 -10.96 -3.78 16.80
CA LEU A 73 -11.07 -3.80 15.36
C LEU A 73 -10.12 -2.75 14.81
N MET A 74 -9.34 -3.09 13.79
CA MET A 74 -8.51 -2.13 13.06
C MET A 74 -8.78 -2.20 11.57
N SER A 75 -8.39 -1.18 10.82
CA SER A 75 -8.35 -1.23 9.36
C SER A 75 -7.57 -2.45 8.89
N LEU A 76 -7.95 -2.98 7.72
CA LEU A 76 -7.18 -4.03 7.05
C LEU A 76 -5.90 -3.41 6.45
N ALA A 77 -4.96 -3.07 7.32
CA ALA A 77 -3.72 -2.39 7.04
C ALA A 77 -2.64 -2.80 8.05
N ASN A 78 -1.39 -2.53 7.72
CA ASN A 78 -0.26 -2.67 8.64
C ASN A 78 0.87 -1.72 8.19
N TYR A 79 2.08 -1.92 8.69
CA TYR A 79 3.26 -1.11 8.36
C TYR A 79 3.67 -1.12 6.87
N TYR A 80 3.12 -2.01 6.04
CA TYR A 80 3.27 -1.97 4.59
C TYR A 80 2.35 -0.95 3.91
N SER A 81 1.30 -0.47 4.60
CA SER A 81 0.24 0.36 4.06
C SER A 81 0.52 1.83 4.34
N SER A 82 0.56 2.67 3.31
CA SER A 82 0.70 4.14 3.49
C SER A 82 -0.62 4.90 3.41
N LEU A 83 -1.71 4.22 3.06
CA LEU A 83 -3.06 4.76 3.01
C LEU A 83 -4.11 3.66 3.20
N TYR A 84 -5.14 3.96 3.97
CA TYR A 84 -6.38 3.20 4.12
C TYR A 84 -7.55 4.18 4.07
N MET A 85 -8.63 3.77 3.40
CA MET A 85 -9.86 4.56 3.29
C MET A 85 -11.06 3.63 3.16
N PRO A 86 -12.25 4.01 3.69
CA PRO A 86 -13.50 3.37 3.31
C PRO A 86 -13.73 3.48 1.80
N LEU A 87 -14.20 2.40 1.17
CA LEU A 87 -14.48 2.36 -0.26
C LEU A 87 -15.96 2.64 -0.47
N VAL A 88 -16.33 3.89 -0.77
CA VAL A 88 -17.74 4.31 -0.86
C VAL A 88 -18.01 5.04 -2.17
N ARG A 89 -19.19 4.83 -2.77
CA ARG A 89 -19.65 5.64 -3.93
C ARG A 89 -20.04 7.05 -3.51
N GLU A 90 -20.68 7.15 -2.35
CA GLU A 90 -21.23 8.39 -1.81
C GLU A 90 -20.94 8.47 -0.32
N GLU A 91 -20.62 9.67 0.17
CA GLU A 91 -20.28 9.90 1.59
C GLU A 91 -21.41 9.49 2.54
N GLY A 92 -22.67 9.56 2.09
CA GLY A 92 -23.84 9.19 2.89
C GLY A 92 -23.82 7.73 3.36
N VAL A 93 -23.12 6.83 2.64
CA VAL A 93 -22.99 5.42 2.98
C VAL A 93 -22.15 5.20 4.24
N LEU A 94 -21.27 6.15 4.59
CA LEU A 94 -20.41 6.04 5.77
C LEU A 94 -21.21 5.91 7.07
N GLN A 95 -22.36 6.60 7.17
CA GLN A 95 -23.20 6.53 8.37
C GLN A 95 -23.79 5.13 8.57
N GLU A 96 -24.17 4.46 7.48
CA GLU A 96 -24.67 3.09 7.55
C GLU A 96 -23.57 2.11 7.95
N LEU A 97 -22.39 2.22 7.33
CA LEU A 97 -21.22 1.39 7.65
C LEU A 97 -20.83 1.56 9.12
N ALA A 98 -20.60 2.79 9.58
CA ALA A 98 -20.25 3.09 10.96
C ALA A 98 -21.31 2.59 11.95
N GLY A 99 -22.60 2.79 11.63
CA GLY A 99 -23.72 2.34 12.45
C GLY A 99 -23.76 0.82 12.65
N GLN A 100 -23.39 0.03 11.65
CA GLN A 100 -23.32 -1.42 11.81
C GLN A 100 -22.07 -1.88 12.56
N VAL A 101 -20.91 -1.30 12.26
CA VAL A 101 -19.69 -1.63 12.99
C VAL A 101 -19.88 -1.33 14.50
N ALA A 102 -20.54 -0.22 14.84
CA ALA A 102 -20.83 0.15 16.22
C ALA A 102 -21.79 -0.83 16.93
N LYS A 103 -22.70 -1.51 16.22
CA LYS A 103 -23.62 -2.50 16.81
C LYS A 103 -22.90 -3.73 17.37
N GLU A 104 -21.70 -4.01 16.87
CA GLU A 104 -20.89 -5.15 17.32
C GLU A 104 -20.14 -4.87 18.62
N LYS A 105 -20.23 -3.64 19.16
CA LYS A 105 -19.73 -3.25 20.49
C LYS A 105 -18.23 -3.54 20.70
N TRP A 106 -17.43 -3.28 19.67
CA TRP A 106 -15.97 -3.27 19.76
C TRP A 106 -15.51 -2.30 20.86
N ALA A 107 -14.51 -2.70 21.66
CA ALA A 107 -13.94 -1.85 22.71
C ALA A 107 -13.11 -0.71 22.11
N GLN A 108 -12.46 -0.97 20.98
CA GLN A 108 -11.72 0.01 20.21
C GLN A 108 -11.89 -0.27 18.72
N ILE A 109 -12.06 0.79 17.93
CA ILE A 109 -11.98 0.75 16.48
C ILE A 109 -10.90 1.72 16.04
N ASP A 110 -9.95 1.23 15.26
CA ASP A 110 -8.82 2.02 14.77
C ASP A 110 -8.80 2.02 13.24
N LEU A 111 -8.96 3.17 12.61
CA LEU A 111 -8.88 3.31 11.16
C LEU A 111 -7.59 4.03 10.82
N HIS A 112 -6.59 3.28 10.36
CA HIS A 112 -5.28 3.82 10.03
C HIS A 112 -4.64 3.14 8.81
N PRO A 113 -3.64 3.77 8.19
CA PRO A 113 -3.38 5.22 8.21
C PRO A 113 -4.36 5.93 7.25
N MET A 114 -5.02 7.00 7.69
CA MET A 114 -5.94 7.76 6.83
C MET A 114 -5.31 9.10 6.39
N ASP A 115 -5.66 9.54 5.18
CA ASP A 115 -5.29 10.87 4.68
C ASP A 115 -6.14 11.95 5.34
N ALA A 116 -5.52 12.80 6.16
CA ALA A 116 -6.20 13.87 6.90
C ALA A 116 -6.73 14.99 5.98
N ASP A 117 -6.17 15.16 4.78
CA ASP A 117 -6.60 16.19 3.82
C ASP A 117 -7.78 15.71 2.95
N SER A 118 -8.11 14.41 3.00
CA SER A 118 -9.24 13.84 2.28
C SER A 118 -10.57 14.17 2.98
N PRO A 119 -11.61 14.61 2.24
CA PRO A 119 -12.95 14.82 2.81
C PRO A 119 -13.51 13.59 3.55
N LEU A 120 -13.12 12.38 3.11
CA LEU A 120 -13.57 11.14 3.74
C LEU A 120 -13.02 10.96 5.17
N PHE A 121 -11.95 11.64 5.56
CA PHE A 121 -11.41 11.57 6.93
C PHE A 121 -12.43 12.08 7.95
N GLU A 122 -12.81 13.36 7.83
CA GLU A 122 -13.78 13.98 8.73
C GLU A 122 -15.16 13.35 8.58
N LYS A 123 -15.58 12.99 7.36
CA LYS A 123 -16.87 12.32 7.16
C LYS A 123 -16.96 10.96 7.83
N THR A 124 -15.85 10.21 7.84
CA THR A 124 -15.78 8.93 8.57
C THR A 124 -15.85 9.17 10.07
N ALA A 125 -15.12 10.16 10.59
CA ALA A 125 -15.18 10.53 12.01
C ALA A 125 -16.60 10.97 12.43
N GLU A 126 -17.26 11.82 11.64
CA GLU A 126 -18.64 12.24 11.84
C GLU A 126 -19.61 11.04 11.85
N ALA A 127 -19.44 10.09 10.93
CA ALA A 127 -20.28 8.89 10.85
C ALA A 127 -20.19 8.04 12.12
N PHE A 128 -18.97 7.79 12.64
CA PHE A 128 -18.78 7.05 13.90
C PHE A 128 -19.28 7.83 15.12
N ARG A 129 -19.12 9.16 15.17
CA ARG A 129 -19.71 10.01 16.22
C ARG A 129 -21.24 9.90 16.23
N LYS A 130 -21.88 9.97 15.06
CA LYS A 130 -23.34 9.79 14.91
C LYS A 130 -23.80 8.38 15.30
N ALA A 131 -22.94 7.37 15.16
CA ALA A 131 -23.18 6.02 15.64
C ALA A 131 -23.01 5.87 17.17
N GLY A 132 -22.74 6.95 17.90
CA GLY A 132 -22.63 6.98 19.36
C GLY A 132 -21.23 6.73 19.90
N MET A 133 -20.20 6.75 19.05
CA MET A 133 -18.81 6.52 19.47
C MET A 133 -18.08 7.82 19.79
N PHE A 134 -17.15 7.74 20.75
CA PHE A 134 -16.14 8.78 20.94
C PHE A 134 -15.04 8.59 19.90
N VAL A 135 -14.69 9.64 19.17
CA VAL A 135 -13.73 9.58 18.05
C VAL A 135 -12.65 10.64 18.24
N PHE A 136 -11.40 10.19 18.25
CA PHE A 136 -10.21 11.03 18.40
C PHE A 136 -9.26 10.80 17.21
N PRO A 137 -8.84 11.86 16.49
CA PRO A 137 -7.78 11.73 15.52
C PRO A 137 -6.43 11.61 16.23
N TYR A 138 -5.49 10.89 15.62
CA TYR A 138 -4.11 10.81 16.08
C TYR A 138 -3.17 10.78 14.88
N PHE A 139 -1.91 11.15 15.11
CA PHE A 139 -0.90 11.17 14.05
C PHE A 139 -0.26 9.79 13.87
N CYS A 140 -0.24 9.27 12.65
CA CYS A 140 0.50 8.05 12.28
C CYS A 140 1.90 8.40 11.76
N PHE A 141 1.97 9.06 10.61
CA PHE A 141 3.19 9.46 9.90
C PHE A 141 2.85 10.44 8.76
N GLY A 142 3.87 11.00 8.11
CA GLY A 142 3.71 11.76 6.87
C GLY A 142 4.19 10.98 5.64
N ASN A 143 3.67 11.33 4.46
CA ASN A 143 4.20 10.87 3.17
C ASN A 143 4.83 12.07 2.45
N TRP A 144 6.03 11.89 1.89
CA TRP A 144 6.73 12.94 1.15
C TRP A 144 6.51 12.75 -0.34
N TYR A 145 6.02 13.80 -1.00
CA TYR A 145 5.70 13.78 -2.42
C TYR A 145 6.52 14.81 -3.19
N LEU A 146 6.97 14.40 -4.37
CA LEU A 146 7.44 15.32 -5.40
C LEU A 146 6.34 15.44 -6.45
N LYS A 147 5.73 16.62 -6.57
CA LYS A 147 4.84 16.92 -7.70
C LYS A 147 5.70 17.16 -8.93
N VAL A 148 5.58 16.27 -9.92
CA VAL A 148 6.38 16.37 -11.15
C VAL A 148 5.86 17.48 -12.06
N GLU A 149 4.54 17.70 -12.10
CA GLU A 149 3.91 18.81 -12.87
C GLU A 149 4.37 18.88 -14.34
N GLY A 150 4.58 17.71 -14.97
CA GLY A 150 5.02 17.60 -16.37
C GLY A 150 6.50 17.92 -16.62
N ARG A 151 7.27 18.21 -15.57
CA ARG A 151 8.68 18.55 -15.63
C ARG A 151 9.55 17.41 -16.17
N SER A 152 10.49 17.74 -17.03
CA SER A 152 11.55 16.83 -17.49
C SER A 152 12.57 16.53 -16.38
N TYR A 153 13.34 15.45 -16.53
CA TYR A 153 14.44 15.17 -15.60
C TYR A 153 15.49 16.29 -15.56
N GLU A 154 15.76 16.95 -16.70
CA GLU A 154 16.75 18.02 -16.79
C GLU A 154 16.33 19.27 -16.00
N GLU A 155 15.07 19.68 -16.13
CA GLU A 155 14.49 20.76 -15.33
C GLU A 155 14.48 20.40 -13.83
N TYR A 156 14.15 19.14 -13.50
CA TYR A 156 14.17 18.67 -12.12
C TYR A 156 15.58 18.75 -11.54
N PHE A 157 16.55 18.16 -12.23
CA PHE A 157 17.94 18.16 -11.80
C PHE A 157 18.47 19.58 -11.66
N SER A 158 18.13 20.48 -12.59
CA SER A 158 18.51 21.89 -12.56
C SER A 158 17.92 22.66 -11.38
N SER A 159 16.75 22.26 -10.86
CA SER A 159 16.16 22.86 -9.66
C SER A 159 16.82 22.41 -8.34
N LEU A 160 17.61 21.33 -8.35
CA LEU A 160 18.21 20.79 -7.12
C LEU A 160 19.28 21.72 -6.53
N PRO A 161 19.43 21.77 -5.19
CA PRO A 161 20.54 22.46 -4.55
C PRO A 161 21.90 21.95 -5.03
N SER A 162 22.89 22.84 -5.16
CA SER A 162 24.24 22.50 -5.67
C SER A 162 24.89 21.33 -4.91
N LYS A 163 24.68 21.24 -3.59
CA LYS A 163 25.17 20.13 -2.75
C LYS A 163 24.62 18.77 -3.21
N LEU A 164 23.33 18.70 -3.55
CA LEU A 164 22.70 17.47 -4.01
C LEU A 164 23.16 17.11 -5.43
N LYS A 165 23.22 18.08 -6.35
CA LYS A 165 23.79 17.89 -7.70
C LYS A 165 25.21 17.30 -7.64
N ASN A 166 26.07 17.86 -6.80
CA ASN A 166 27.44 17.38 -6.63
C ASN A 166 27.49 15.97 -6.03
N THR A 167 26.60 15.67 -5.09
CA THR A 167 26.50 14.34 -4.48
C THR A 167 26.09 13.29 -5.51
N LEU A 168 25.07 13.58 -6.33
CA LEU A 168 24.61 12.71 -7.40
C LEU A 168 25.71 12.47 -8.44
N LYS A 169 26.38 13.53 -8.92
CA LYS A 169 27.50 13.41 -9.88
C LYS A 169 28.64 12.54 -9.32
N ARG A 170 29.03 12.77 -8.07
CA ARG A 170 30.10 12.01 -7.41
C ARG A 170 29.73 10.53 -7.25
N LYS A 171 28.50 10.24 -6.81
CA LYS A 171 28.02 8.86 -6.62
C LYS A 171 27.86 8.11 -7.94
N LYS A 172 27.36 8.79 -8.98
CA LYS A 172 27.31 8.26 -10.35
C LYS A 172 28.71 7.88 -10.84
N LYS A 173 29.68 8.81 -10.78
CA LYS A 173 31.07 8.53 -11.18
C LYS A 173 31.69 7.37 -10.39
N GLN A 174 31.41 7.30 -9.08
CA GLN A 174 31.88 6.20 -8.22
C GLN A 174 31.33 4.85 -8.72
N LEU A 175 30.02 4.76 -9.01
CA LEU A 175 29.40 3.54 -9.55
C LEU A 175 29.94 3.19 -10.94
N GLU A 176 30.10 4.17 -11.83
CA GLU A 176 30.62 3.96 -13.19
C GLU A 176 32.10 3.52 -13.21
N SER A 177 32.87 3.85 -12.18
CA SER A 177 34.27 3.43 -12.04
C SER A 177 34.45 2.01 -11.49
N MET A 178 33.38 1.36 -11.04
CA MET A 178 33.44 0.00 -10.51
C MET A 178 33.27 -1.01 -11.66
N ASP A 179 34.22 -1.93 -11.79
CA ASP A 179 34.19 -2.96 -12.82
C ASP A 179 33.00 -3.91 -12.62
N GLY A 180 32.26 -4.17 -13.71
CA GLY A 180 31.16 -5.13 -13.71
C GLY A 180 29.86 -4.64 -13.08
N ILE A 181 29.71 -3.34 -12.77
CA ILE A 181 28.44 -2.79 -12.29
C ILE A 181 27.39 -2.74 -13.40
N ARG A 182 26.17 -3.19 -13.09
CA ARG A 182 25.00 -3.10 -13.97
C ARG A 182 23.78 -2.66 -13.17
N LEU A 183 22.93 -1.85 -13.80
CA LEU A 183 21.60 -1.50 -13.29
C LEU A 183 20.56 -2.10 -14.22
N GLU A 184 19.70 -2.94 -13.66
CA GLU A 184 18.58 -3.57 -14.35
C GLU A 184 17.28 -2.98 -13.78
N ILE A 185 16.29 -2.72 -14.64
CA ILE A 185 14.93 -2.36 -14.22
C ILE A 185 14.00 -3.41 -14.77
N VAL A 186 13.58 -4.33 -13.91
CA VAL A 186 12.70 -5.43 -14.26
C VAL A 186 11.25 -4.99 -14.08
N THR A 187 10.43 -5.22 -15.10
CA THR A 187 9.00 -4.87 -15.11
C THR A 187 8.08 -6.09 -15.17
N GLY A 188 8.64 -7.30 -15.33
CA GLY A 188 7.93 -8.55 -15.52
C GLY A 188 8.69 -9.48 -16.47
N GLY A 189 8.02 -10.52 -16.97
CA GLY A 189 8.60 -11.46 -17.94
C GLY A 189 9.55 -12.49 -17.32
N ASP A 190 10.39 -13.10 -18.16
CA ASP A 190 11.24 -14.24 -17.80
C ASP A 190 12.26 -13.93 -16.70
N GLU A 191 12.65 -12.66 -16.55
CA GLU A 191 13.63 -12.21 -15.56
C GLU A 191 13.01 -11.97 -14.17
N LEU A 192 11.68 -12.01 -14.04
CA LEU A 192 10.96 -11.60 -12.82
C LEU A 192 11.37 -12.38 -11.58
N GLU A 193 11.41 -13.72 -11.66
CA GLU A 193 11.69 -14.56 -10.50
C GLU A 193 13.16 -14.41 -10.04
N SER A 194 14.11 -14.34 -10.98
CA SER A 194 15.51 -14.07 -10.64
C SER A 194 15.71 -12.69 -10.00
N ALA A 195 14.93 -11.69 -10.43
CA ALA A 195 14.95 -10.36 -9.82
C ALA A 195 14.35 -10.37 -8.41
N ILE A 196 13.29 -11.15 -8.17
CA ILE A 196 12.71 -11.36 -6.83
C ILE A 196 13.72 -12.02 -5.91
N GLU A 197 14.38 -13.10 -6.35
CA GLU A 197 15.43 -13.78 -5.58
C GLU A 197 16.57 -12.82 -5.22
N SER A 198 16.98 -11.99 -6.19
CA SER A 198 18.01 -10.96 -5.98
C SER A 198 17.56 -9.94 -4.94
N TYR A 199 16.31 -9.45 -5.02
CA TYR A 199 15.73 -8.54 -4.02
C TYR A 199 15.73 -9.15 -2.62
N VAL A 200 15.25 -10.40 -2.48
CA VAL A 200 15.15 -11.10 -1.19
C VAL A 200 16.55 -11.33 -0.60
N LYS A 201 17.52 -11.72 -1.42
CA LYS A 201 18.91 -11.93 -0.98
C LYS A 201 19.54 -10.65 -0.43
N VAL A 202 19.41 -9.54 -1.16
CA VAL A 202 19.90 -8.23 -0.73
C VAL A 202 19.18 -7.82 0.55
N TYR A 203 17.85 -7.89 0.58
CA TYR A 203 17.05 -7.50 1.74
C TYR A 203 17.46 -8.26 3.01
N ASN A 204 17.58 -9.58 2.94
CA ASN A 204 17.97 -10.40 4.09
C ASN A 204 19.39 -10.10 4.58
N SER A 205 20.26 -9.56 3.72
CA SER A 205 21.63 -9.17 4.07
C SER A 205 21.70 -7.75 4.65
N SER A 206 20.79 -6.85 4.24
CA SER A 206 20.73 -5.45 4.69
C SER A 206 20.12 -5.26 6.08
N TRP A 207 19.27 -6.18 6.54
CA TRP A 207 18.49 -6.01 7.77
C TRP A 207 18.87 -7.02 8.85
N LYS A 208 19.08 -6.53 10.08
CA LYS A 208 19.41 -7.37 11.25
C LYS A 208 18.24 -8.24 11.70
N THR A 209 17.03 -7.72 11.56
CA THR A 209 15.79 -8.43 11.89
C THR A 209 15.18 -8.93 10.59
N PRO A 210 14.88 -10.23 10.47
CA PRO A 210 14.22 -10.78 9.30
C PRO A 210 12.88 -10.09 9.03
N GLU A 211 12.47 -10.09 7.76
CA GLU A 211 11.11 -9.69 7.39
C GLU A 211 10.07 -10.54 8.16
N PRO A 212 9.11 -9.93 8.89
CA PRO A 212 8.09 -10.69 9.60
C PRO A 212 7.19 -11.51 8.66
N HIS A 213 7.04 -11.04 7.41
CA HIS A 213 6.24 -11.67 6.38
C HIS A 213 7.07 -11.88 5.09
N PRO A 214 7.92 -12.92 5.03
CA PRO A 214 8.88 -13.10 3.93
C PRO A 214 8.24 -13.19 2.54
N GLU A 215 7.02 -13.72 2.46
CA GLU A 215 6.29 -13.90 1.21
C GLU A 215 5.53 -12.65 0.76
N PHE A 216 5.36 -11.63 1.61
CA PHE A 216 4.61 -10.43 1.28
C PHE A 216 5.23 -9.68 0.10
N MET A 217 6.55 -9.41 0.17
CA MET A 217 7.26 -8.65 -0.86
C MET A 217 7.36 -9.41 -2.20
N PRO A 218 7.77 -10.69 -2.25
CA PRO A 218 7.69 -11.50 -3.48
C PRO A 218 6.29 -11.51 -4.08
N GLY A 219 5.26 -11.71 -3.25
CA GLY A 219 3.86 -11.70 -3.69
C GLY A 219 3.44 -10.35 -4.28
N LEU A 220 3.84 -9.25 -3.65
CA LEU A 220 3.56 -7.89 -4.13
C LEU A 220 4.28 -7.60 -5.45
N ILE A 221 5.55 -7.99 -5.59
CA ILE A 221 6.34 -7.81 -6.81
C ILE A 221 5.68 -8.54 -7.99
N ARG A 222 5.29 -9.82 -7.81
CA ARG A 222 4.57 -10.59 -8.84
C ARG A 222 3.25 -9.94 -9.21
N THR A 223 2.50 -9.48 -8.20
CA THR A 223 1.21 -8.78 -8.41
C THR A 223 1.41 -7.50 -9.23
N CYS A 224 2.42 -6.69 -8.89
CA CYS A 224 2.74 -5.47 -9.62
C CYS A 224 3.20 -5.77 -11.04
N ALA A 225 3.96 -6.84 -11.27
CA ALA A 225 4.40 -7.24 -12.62
C ALA A 225 3.19 -7.61 -13.49
N ALA A 226 2.28 -8.45 -12.97
CA ALA A 226 1.08 -8.87 -13.67
C ALA A 226 0.15 -7.71 -14.05
N LEU A 227 0.14 -6.64 -13.26
CA LEU A 227 -0.67 -5.44 -13.47
C LEU A 227 0.06 -4.33 -14.24
N GLY A 228 1.33 -4.54 -14.62
CA GLY A 228 2.15 -3.54 -15.31
C GLY A 228 2.66 -2.39 -14.43
N TRP A 229 2.51 -2.50 -13.11
CA TRP A 229 2.90 -1.47 -12.14
C TRP A 229 4.37 -1.55 -11.72
N LEU A 230 5.04 -2.68 -11.98
CA LEU A 230 6.35 -2.97 -11.41
C LEU A 230 7.48 -2.15 -12.05
N ARG A 231 8.33 -1.55 -11.20
CA ARG A 231 9.68 -1.12 -11.55
C ARG A 231 10.64 -1.60 -10.46
N LEU A 232 11.20 -2.80 -10.64
CA LEU A 232 12.18 -3.37 -9.71
C LEU A 232 13.59 -3.06 -10.20
N GLY A 233 14.25 -2.10 -9.56
CA GLY A 233 15.64 -1.77 -9.82
C GLY A 233 16.58 -2.75 -9.09
N VAL A 234 17.53 -3.36 -9.79
CA VAL A 234 18.57 -4.21 -9.21
C VAL A 234 19.94 -3.71 -9.67
N ILE A 235 20.83 -3.43 -8.72
CA ILE A 235 22.24 -3.15 -9.02
C ILE A 235 23.02 -4.43 -8.79
N ARG A 236 23.77 -4.84 -9.81
CA ARG A 236 24.67 -6.00 -9.76
C ARG A 236 26.12 -5.58 -9.86
N MET A 237 27.00 -6.34 -9.22
CA MET A 237 28.45 -6.31 -9.42
C MET A 237 28.89 -7.70 -9.86
N GLY A 238 29.14 -7.87 -11.16
CA GLY A 238 29.24 -9.20 -11.76
C GLY A 238 27.88 -9.90 -11.73
N GLU A 239 27.81 -11.08 -11.12
CA GLU A 239 26.56 -11.85 -10.94
C GLU A 239 25.83 -11.50 -9.64
N GLU A 240 26.52 -10.86 -8.69
CA GLU A 240 26.00 -10.59 -7.35
C GLU A 240 25.12 -9.34 -7.33
N ALA A 241 23.88 -9.46 -6.83
CA ALA A 241 23.04 -8.31 -6.55
C ALA A 241 23.51 -7.63 -5.25
N ILE A 242 23.82 -6.33 -5.32
CA ILE A 242 24.34 -5.55 -4.19
C ILE A 242 23.34 -4.52 -3.67
N ALA A 243 22.33 -4.17 -4.46
CA ALA A 243 21.24 -3.30 -4.04
C ALA A 243 19.99 -3.61 -4.85
N ALA A 244 18.82 -3.42 -4.24
CA ALA A 244 17.54 -3.58 -4.91
C ALA A 244 16.53 -2.55 -4.40
N GLN A 245 15.70 -2.03 -5.29
CA GLN A 245 14.66 -1.06 -4.96
C GLN A 245 13.38 -1.35 -5.72
N LEU A 246 12.28 -1.51 -4.97
CA LEU A 246 10.95 -1.63 -5.53
C LEU A 246 10.30 -0.25 -5.67
N TRP A 247 9.92 0.07 -6.91
CA TRP A 247 9.01 1.15 -7.24
C TRP A 247 7.70 0.58 -7.80
N ILE A 248 6.58 1.20 -7.40
CA ILE A 248 5.24 0.88 -7.90
C ILE A 248 4.73 2.10 -8.67
N VAL A 249 4.45 1.93 -9.96
CA VAL A 249 4.01 3.02 -10.86
C VAL A 249 2.59 2.75 -11.34
N LYS A 250 1.64 3.59 -10.95
CA LYS A 250 0.22 3.48 -11.29
C LYS A 250 -0.42 4.87 -11.34
N ASP A 251 -1.30 5.12 -12.32
CA ASP A 251 -2.11 6.35 -12.44
C ASP A 251 -1.32 7.66 -12.27
N GLY A 252 -0.14 7.75 -12.88
CA GLY A 252 0.72 8.93 -12.82
C GLY A 252 1.50 9.10 -11.51
N ILE A 253 1.40 8.14 -10.58
CA ILE A 253 2.13 8.14 -9.31
C ILE A 253 3.23 7.06 -9.37
N ALA A 254 4.47 7.45 -9.05
CA ALA A 254 5.59 6.55 -8.85
C ALA A 254 5.96 6.52 -7.36
N SER A 255 5.68 5.40 -6.69
CA SER A 255 5.91 5.22 -5.26
C SER A 255 7.24 4.54 -5.01
N ILE A 256 8.13 5.19 -4.24
CA ILE A 256 9.36 4.57 -3.71
C ILE A 256 8.93 3.67 -2.56
N TYR A 257 8.80 2.37 -2.82
CA TYR A 257 8.13 1.49 -1.87
C TYR A 257 9.08 0.83 -0.88
N LYS A 258 10.17 0.23 -1.37
CA LYS A 258 11.14 -0.45 -0.49
C LYS A 258 12.53 -0.49 -1.11
N LEU A 259 13.56 -0.28 -0.29
CA LEU A 259 14.96 -0.22 -0.69
C LEU A 259 15.79 -1.14 0.22
N ALA A 260 16.74 -1.85 -0.36
CA ALA A 260 17.78 -2.59 0.35
C ALA A 260 19.12 -2.45 -0.39
N TYR A 261 20.22 -2.33 0.35
CA TYR A 261 21.59 -2.20 -0.13
C TYR A 261 22.58 -2.50 1.01
#